data_AF-A0A3P9M1K9-F1
#
_entry.id   AF-A0A3P9M1K9-F1
#
_cell.length_a   1.000
_cell.length_b   1.000
_cell.length_c   1.000
_cell.angle_alpha   90.00
_cell.angle_beta   90.00
_cell.angle_gamma   90.00
#
_symmetry.space_group_name_H-M   'P 1'
#
loop_
_entity.id
_entity.type
_entity.pdbx_description
1 polymer ?
#
loop_
_entity_poly.entity_id
_entity_poly.type
_entity_poly.pdbx_seq_one_letter_code
_entity_poly.pdbx_strand_id
1 'polypeptide(L)'
;ISRTRAWYSRCFSLENYKGSTPSLFVWNDMNEPSVFGGPEQTMPKDAVHHDGWEHRDLHNLYGFYQHKATVEGLITRSGGSERPFVLSRSFFAGSQRFGAVWTGDNVATWEYLRISIPMVLSLSLAGVAFCGADVGGFVQDPEPELLVRWYQAAALQPFFRGHAAMETKRREPWLFGEEVTAVIRSAIQQRYRLLPFWYTLFHRAHTCGLPPVRPLWVEFPTEESTFTVDDRYMIGEESSSRLHAQDPLLTVCPAADWQPACGVPCLRPSVGVRVGVWADNPVTPKGI
;
A
#
# COMPACT_ATOMS: atom_id res chain seq x y z
N ILE A 1 -0.85 10.15 29.19
CA ILE A 1 -1.19 10.66 27.83
C ILE A 1 -1.00 12.17 27.87
N SER A 2 -0.33 12.79 26.88
CA SER A 2 -0.18 14.26 26.89
C SER A 2 -1.56 14.94 26.80
N ARG A 3 -1.73 16.11 27.43
CA ARG A 3 -3.00 16.83 27.47
C ARG A 3 -3.55 17.10 26.06
N THR A 4 -2.68 17.47 25.11
CA THR A 4 -3.03 17.72 23.70
C THR A 4 -3.56 16.48 22.99
N ARG A 5 -2.89 15.32 23.13
CA ARG A 5 -3.37 14.08 22.48
C ARG A 5 -4.72 13.65 23.06
N ALA A 6 -4.87 13.69 24.38
CA ALA A 6 -6.14 13.36 25.02
C ALA A 6 -7.28 14.29 24.56
N TRP A 7 -7.00 15.59 24.40
CA TRP A 7 -7.96 16.53 23.83
C TRP A 7 -8.30 16.18 22.37
N TYR A 8 -7.28 15.97 21.54
CA TYR A 8 -7.45 15.65 20.12
C TYR A 8 -8.26 14.35 19.92
N SER A 9 -7.99 13.30 20.69
CA SER A 9 -8.77 12.05 20.65
C SER A 9 -10.25 12.27 21.00
N ARG A 10 -10.56 13.14 21.99
CA ARG A 10 -11.94 13.46 22.36
C ARG A 10 -12.71 14.21 21.26
N CYS A 11 -12.02 14.92 20.38
CA CYS A 11 -12.67 15.58 19.25
C CYS A 11 -13.35 14.59 18.30
N PHE A 12 -12.95 13.32 18.28
CA PHE A 12 -13.56 12.27 17.43
C PHE A 12 -14.81 11.61 18.03
N SER A 13 -15.28 12.02 19.21
CA SER A 13 -16.57 11.52 19.72
C SER A 13 -17.70 11.91 18.75
N LEU A 14 -18.72 11.06 18.62
CA LEU A 14 -19.88 11.37 17.76
C LEU A 14 -20.63 12.63 18.21
N GLU A 15 -20.48 13.00 19.49
CA GLU A 15 -21.01 14.24 20.03
C GLU A 15 -20.22 15.47 19.55
N ASN A 16 -18.88 15.41 19.55
CA ASN A 16 -18.04 16.54 19.17
C ASN A 16 -17.87 16.66 17.65
N TYR A 17 -17.67 15.54 16.96
CA TYR A 17 -17.52 15.50 15.51
C TYR A 17 -18.89 15.38 14.83
N LYS A 18 -19.62 16.50 14.79
CA LYS A 18 -20.95 16.58 14.19
C LYS A 18 -20.94 16.10 12.74
N GLY A 19 -21.89 15.23 12.39
CA GLY A 19 -22.00 14.62 11.07
C GLY A 19 -21.17 13.35 10.88
N SER A 20 -20.29 13.00 11.82
CA SER A 20 -19.58 11.72 11.79
C SER A 20 -20.50 10.56 12.18
N THR A 21 -20.19 9.37 11.64
CA THR A 21 -20.90 8.12 11.91
C THR A 21 -19.89 7.05 12.35
N PRO A 22 -20.36 5.91 12.91
CA PRO A 22 -19.48 4.77 13.19
C PRO A 22 -18.72 4.25 11.97
N SER A 23 -19.29 4.40 10.76
CA SER A 23 -18.67 4.01 9.49
C SER A 23 -17.71 5.04 8.90
N LEU A 24 -17.61 6.25 9.48
CA LEU A 24 -16.65 7.27 9.05
C LEU A 24 -15.28 6.97 9.65
N PHE A 25 -14.27 6.78 8.80
CA PHE A 25 -12.86 6.63 9.20
C PHE A 25 -12.05 7.89 8.85
N VAL A 26 -10.77 7.93 9.22
CA VAL A 26 -9.97 9.17 9.18
C VAL A 26 -8.71 9.01 8.36
N TRP A 27 -8.31 10.09 7.71
CA TRP A 27 -7.03 10.24 7.03
C TRP A 27 -6.28 11.41 7.66
N ASN A 28 -5.07 11.18 8.16
CA ASN A 28 -4.15 12.21 8.61
C ASN A 28 -3.13 12.51 7.51
N ASP A 29 -3.31 13.65 6.86
CA ASP A 29 -2.38 14.19 5.89
C ASP A 29 -1.62 15.39 6.47
N MET A 30 -0.57 15.85 5.79
CA MET A 30 0.19 17.05 6.14
C MET A 30 0.85 16.99 7.52
N ASN A 31 1.10 15.78 8.04
CA ASN A 31 1.49 15.54 9.42
C ASN A 31 3.01 15.41 9.65
N GLU A 32 3.84 15.91 8.74
CA GLU A 32 5.30 16.00 8.90
C GLU A 32 5.73 16.86 10.11
N PRO A 33 5.19 18.06 10.41
CA PRO A 33 4.08 18.81 9.81
C PRO A 33 4.46 19.62 8.57
N SER A 34 3.58 19.65 7.56
CA SER A 34 3.75 20.52 6.41
C SER A 34 3.38 21.96 6.75
N VAL A 35 4.31 22.90 6.54
CA VAL A 35 4.14 24.34 6.78
C VAL A 35 4.55 25.09 5.52
N PHE A 36 3.57 25.62 4.79
CA PHE A 36 3.85 26.41 3.60
C PHE A 36 4.64 27.66 3.96
N GLY A 37 5.75 27.91 3.25
CA GLY A 37 6.67 29.01 3.53
C GLY A 37 7.65 28.75 4.69
N GLY A 38 7.56 27.61 5.37
CA GLY A 38 8.55 27.19 6.38
C GLY A 38 9.86 26.68 5.75
N PRO A 39 10.96 26.58 6.53
CA PRO A 39 12.19 25.95 6.06
C PRO A 39 11.91 24.50 5.65
N GLU A 40 12.33 24.12 4.45
CA GLU A 40 12.08 22.77 3.91
C GLU A 40 10.58 22.38 3.89
N GLN A 41 9.69 23.38 3.87
CA GLN A 41 8.23 23.24 4.00
C GLN A 41 7.76 22.57 5.31
N THR A 42 8.53 22.71 6.39
CA THR A 42 8.16 22.23 7.73
C THR A 42 8.40 23.29 8.82
N MET A 43 8.18 22.92 10.08
CA MET A 43 8.35 23.81 11.23
C MET A 43 9.83 24.16 11.45
N PRO A 44 10.14 25.40 11.92
CA PRO A 44 11.48 25.78 12.36
C PRO A 44 12.04 24.86 13.43
N LYS A 45 13.36 24.59 13.38
CA LYS A 45 14.03 23.64 14.27
C LYS A 45 14.02 24.04 15.74
N ASP A 46 13.98 25.34 16.02
CA ASP A 46 13.98 25.98 17.35
C ASP A 46 12.56 26.20 17.92
N ALA A 47 11.51 25.79 17.20
CA ALA A 47 10.16 25.79 17.75
C ALA A 47 10.08 24.86 18.97
N VAL A 48 9.49 25.35 20.06
CA VAL A 48 9.48 24.66 21.36
C VAL A 48 8.22 23.82 21.53
N HIS A 49 8.40 22.53 21.82
CA HIS A 49 7.37 21.54 22.14
C HIS A 49 7.12 21.47 23.66
N HIS A 50 6.19 20.60 24.07
CA HIS A 50 5.94 20.31 25.48
C HIS A 50 7.22 19.93 26.23
N ASP A 51 7.31 20.34 27.50
CA ASP A 51 8.47 20.14 28.38
C ASP A 51 9.78 20.80 27.92
N GLY A 52 9.72 21.73 26.95
CA GLY A 52 10.87 22.54 26.53
C GLY A 52 11.74 21.91 25.45
N TRP A 53 11.34 20.76 24.89
CA TRP A 53 12.05 20.14 23.77
C TRP A 53 11.99 20.99 22.51
N GLU A 54 13.08 21.05 21.74
CA GLU A 54 13.05 21.73 20.44
C GLU A 54 12.46 20.81 19.36
N HIS A 55 11.96 21.41 18.28
CA HIS A 55 11.38 20.65 17.18
C HIS A 55 12.41 19.72 16.52
N ARG A 56 13.70 20.10 16.49
CA ARG A 56 14.78 19.24 16.00
C ARG A 56 14.86 17.88 16.71
N ASP A 57 14.44 17.80 17.96
CA ASP A 57 14.52 16.58 18.77
C ASP A 57 13.33 15.65 18.50
N LEU A 58 12.19 16.22 18.10
CA LEU A 58 10.90 15.52 18.02
C LEU A 58 10.27 15.49 16.63
N HIS A 59 10.90 16.10 15.62
CA HIS A 59 10.36 16.30 14.28
C HIS A 59 9.72 15.02 13.71
N ASN A 60 10.49 13.94 13.61
CA ASN A 60 10.02 12.66 13.06
C ASN A 60 8.94 11.96 13.91
N LEU A 61 8.77 12.34 15.18
CA LEU A 61 7.74 11.78 16.06
C LEU A 61 6.41 12.56 15.99
N TYR A 62 6.38 13.73 15.37
CA TYR A 62 5.19 14.57 15.30
C TYR A 62 4.04 13.83 14.61
N GLY A 63 4.27 13.35 13.38
CA GLY A 63 3.27 12.60 12.60
C GLY A 63 2.84 11.31 13.29
N PHE A 64 3.78 10.58 13.90
CA PHE A 64 3.52 9.39 14.70
C PHE A 64 2.53 9.67 15.84
N TYR A 65 2.70 10.79 16.57
CA TYR A 65 1.82 11.12 17.69
C TYR A 65 0.44 11.60 17.25
N GLN A 66 0.32 12.24 16.08
CA GLN A 66 -0.99 12.56 15.51
C GLN A 66 -1.72 11.29 15.08
N HIS A 67 -1.05 10.38 14.36
CA HIS A 67 -1.62 9.09 13.94
C HIS A 67 -2.14 8.29 15.14
N LYS A 68 -1.32 8.20 16.20
CA LYS A 68 -1.68 7.60 17.49
C LYS A 68 -2.93 8.25 18.11
N ALA A 69 -2.96 9.58 18.20
CA ALA A 69 -4.07 10.28 18.86
C ALA A 69 -5.40 10.13 18.09
N THR A 70 -5.35 10.11 16.75
CA THR A 70 -6.51 9.82 15.91
C THR A 70 -7.05 8.41 16.18
N VAL A 71 -6.16 7.41 16.19
CA VAL A 71 -6.53 6.01 16.50
C VAL A 71 -7.17 5.88 17.87
N GLU A 72 -6.56 6.48 18.90
CA GLU A 72 -7.11 6.49 20.26
C GLU A 72 -8.51 7.13 20.27
N GLY A 73 -8.75 8.17 19.47
CA GLY A 73 -10.07 8.78 19.30
C GLY A 73 -11.10 7.85 18.66
N LEU A 74 -10.73 7.14 17.60
CA LEU A 74 -11.63 6.20 16.91
C LEU A 74 -11.96 4.96 17.73
N ILE A 75 -11.04 4.48 18.56
CA ILE A 75 -11.30 3.41 19.54
C ILE A 75 -12.24 3.92 20.64
N THR A 76 -11.94 5.10 21.20
CA THR A 76 -12.72 5.65 22.33
C THR A 76 -14.15 5.98 21.92
N ARG A 77 -14.38 6.53 20.71
CA ARG A 77 -15.73 6.91 20.27
C ARG A 77 -16.68 5.70 20.15
N SER A 78 -16.15 4.49 19.99
CA SER A 78 -16.94 3.26 19.93
C SER A 78 -17.01 2.52 21.29
N GLY A 79 -16.48 3.12 22.36
CA GLY A 79 -16.36 2.44 23.66
C GLY A 79 -15.35 1.28 23.64
N GLY A 80 -14.43 1.24 22.68
CA GLY A 80 -13.41 0.20 22.56
C GLY A 80 -13.83 -1.05 21.77
N SER A 81 -15.04 -1.09 21.21
CA SER A 81 -15.53 -2.27 20.46
C SER A 81 -15.03 -2.37 19.02
N GLU A 82 -14.63 -1.26 18.39
CA GLU A 82 -14.32 -1.20 16.96
C GLU A 82 -12.83 -1.06 16.72
N ARG A 83 -12.34 -1.69 15.65
CA ARG A 83 -10.98 -1.47 15.18
C ARG A 83 -10.89 -0.16 14.39
N PRO A 84 -9.88 0.68 14.65
CA PRO A 84 -9.68 1.91 13.92
C PRO A 84 -9.15 1.62 12.51
N PHE A 85 -9.49 2.50 11.57
CA PHE A 85 -8.75 2.65 10.32
C PHE A 85 -8.34 4.11 10.20
N VAL A 86 -7.01 4.34 10.20
CA VAL A 86 -6.42 5.65 10.00
C VAL A 86 -5.27 5.52 9.01
N LEU A 87 -5.36 6.28 7.91
CA LEU A 87 -4.26 6.46 6.97
C LEU A 87 -3.39 7.63 7.43
N SER A 88 -2.07 7.51 7.36
CA SER A 88 -1.14 8.59 7.73
C SER A 88 -0.01 8.78 6.71
N ARG A 89 0.39 10.04 6.46
CA ARG A 89 1.48 10.35 5.52
C ARG A 89 2.83 10.17 6.18
N SER A 90 3.04 10.89 7.27
CA SER A 90 4.24 10.83 8.10
C SER A 90 4.14 9.75 9.16
N PHE A 91 5.22 9.02 9.34
CA PHE A 91 5.30 7.88 10.26
C PHE A 91 6.70 7.74 10.87
N PHE A 92 6.80 6.92 11.90
CA PHE A 92 8.06 6.56 12.54
C PHE A 92 8.06 5.09 12.96
N ALA A 93 9.17 4.61 13.52
CA ALA A 93 9.24 3.27 14.11
C ALA A 93 8.11 3.07 15.14
N GLY A 94 7.25 2.07 14.90
CA GLY A 94 6.07 1.81 15.72
C GLY A 94 4.74 2.31 15.14
N SER A 95 4.74 3.06 14.03
CA SER A 95 3.51 3.51 13.37
C SER A 95 2.64 2.37 12.84
N GLN A 96 3.20 1.17 12.62
CA GLN A 96 2.43 -0.01 12.22
C GLN A 96 1.32 -0.40 13.20
N ARG A 97 1.38 0.10 14.45
CA ARG A 97 0.33 -0.09 15.46
C ARG A 97 -0.92 0.76 15.21
N PHE A 98 -0.86 1.75 14.33
CA PHE A 98 -1.88 2.79 14.19
C PHE A 98 -2.63 2.77 12.86
N GLY A 99 -2.23 1.91 11.92
CA GLY A 99 -2.98 1.70 10.67
C GLY A 99 -2.08 1.77 9.45
N ALA A 100 -2.63 2.33 8.38
CA ALA A 100 -1.98 2.35 7.07
C ALA A 100 -1.11 3.59 6.86
N VAL A 101 -0.12 3.46 5.98
CA VAL A 101 0.62 4.58 5.39
C VAL A 101 0.56 4.49 3.87
N TRP A 102 0.87 5.57 3.17
CA TRP A 102 1.08 5.53 1.72
C TRP A 102 2.32 6.35 1.35
N THR A 103 2.82 6.15 0.14
CA THR A 103 4.08 6.74 -0.33
C THR A 103 4.01 8.23 -0.68
N GLY A 104 2.93 8.93 -0.33
CA GLY A 104 2.73 10.34 -0.64
C GLY A 104 2.39 10.61 -2.10
N ASP A 105 2.64 11.85 -2.51
CA ASP A 105 2.24 12.44 -3.79
C ASP A 105 3.12 11.94 -4.94
N ASN A 106 2.75 10.79 -5.52
CA ASN A 106 3.42 10.19 -6.68
C ASN A 106 2.92 10.78 -8.02
N VAL A 107 3.58 10.43 -9.12
CA VAL A 107 3.27 10.95 -10.47
C VAL A 107 2.69 9.83 -11.35
N ALA A 108 1.76 10.17 -12.24
CA ALA A 108 1.11 9.26 -13.19
C ALA A 108 2.05 8.82 -14.34
N THR A 109 3.15 8.14 -14.01
CA THR A 109 4.14 7.63 -14.97
C THR A 109 4.51 6.16 -14.70
N TRP A 110 5.13 5.51 -15.68
CA TRP A 110 5.61 4.12 -15.56
C TRP A 110 6.73 3.98 -14.54
N GLU A 111 7.59 4.99 -14.41
CA GLU A 111 8.69 5.03 -13.44
C GLU A 111 8.15 5.01 -12.01
N TYR A 112 7.08 5.76 -11.74
CA TYR A 112 6.44 5.80 -10.43
C TYR A 112 5.60 4.54 -10.14
N LEU A 113 5.05 3.90 -11.17
CA LEU A 113 4.49 2.55 -11.01
C LEU A 113 5.59 1.57 -10.58
N ARG A 114 6.73 1.57 -11.28
CA ARG A 114 7.87 0.69 -10.99
C ARG A 114 8.43 0.93 -9.59
N ILE A 115 8.68 2.19 -9.20
CA ILE A 115 9.28 2.52 -7.90
C ILE A 115 8.34 2.22 -6.72
N SER A 116 7.03 2.06 -6.96
CA SER A 116 6.08 1.69 -5.90
C SER A 116 6.43 0.35 -5.25
N ILE A 117 7.01 -0.60 -6.00
CA ILE A 117 7.41 -1.90 -5.47
C ILE A 117 8.54 -1.79 -4.44
N PRO A 118 9.75 -1.26 -4.77
CA PRO A 118 10.82 -1.14 -3.79
C PRO A 118 10.42 -0.28 -2.58
N MET A 119 9.56 0.73 -2.76
CA MET A 119 9.02 1.51 -1.64
C MET A 119 8.13 0.67 -0.71
N VAL A 120 7.18 -0.10 -1.25
CA VAL A 120 6.33 -1.00 -0.46
C VAL A 120 7.15 -2.10 0.21
N LEU A 121 8.15 -2.66 -0.47
CA LEU A 121 9.04 -3.69 0.07
C LEU A 121 9.89 -3.15 1.23
N SER A 122 10.49 -1.97 1.06
CA SER A 122 11.30 -1.35 2.13
C SER A 122 10.47 -1.05 3.38
N LEU A 123 9.24 -0.54 3.22
CA LEU A 123 8.31 -0.33 4.33
C LEU A 123 7.90 -1.64 5.00
N SER A 124 7.62 -2.67 4.20
CA SER A 124 7.23 -3.99 4.71
C SER A 124 8.35 -4.62 5.54
N LEU A 125 9.60 -4.54 5.07
CA LEU A 125 10.79 -4.96 5.82
C LEU A 125 11.01 -4.16 7.11
N ALA A 126 10.72 -2.87 7.09
CA ALA A 126 10.78 -2.00 8.27
C ALA A 126 9.60 -2.21 9.25
N GLY A 127 8.72 -3.17 8.99
CA GLY A 127 7.58 -3.51 9.83
C GLY A 127 6.32 -2.67 9.59
N VAL A 128 6.36 -1.72 8.64
CA VAL A 128 5.20 -0.92 8.21
C VAL A 128 4.48 -1.63 7.07
N ALA A 129 3.88 -2.77 7.41
CA ALA A 129 3.34 -3.74 6.46
C ALA A 129 2.02 -3.31 5.79
N PHE A 130 1.29 -2.34 6.35
CA PHE A 130 0.06 -1.82 5.75
C PHE A 130 0.35 -0.57 4.91
N CYS A 131 1.02 -0.75 3.78
CA CYS A 131 1.46 0.32 2.90
C CYS A 131 1.07 0.11 1.44
N GLY A 132 1.11 1.20 0.65
CA GLY A 132 0.77 1.21 -0.77
C GLY A 132 1.04 2.58 -1.40
N ALA A 133 0.81 2.69 -2.71
CA ALA A 133 0.94 3.93 -3.45
C ALA A 133 -0.40 4.30 -4.12
N ASP A 134 -0.54 5.57 -4.53
CA ASP A 134 -1.76 6.02 -5.19
C ASP A 134 -1.89 5.45 -6.60
N VAL A 135 -2.99 4.73 -6.81
CA VAL A 135 -3.30 4.03 -8.06
C VAL A 135 -3.58 5.05 -9.15
N GLY A 136 -2.77 4.99 -10.22
CA GLY A 136 -2.81 5.93 -11.33
C GLY A 136 -1.88 7.13 -11.16
N GLY A 137 -1.23 7.30 -10.01
CA GLY A 137 -0.33 8.42 -9.69
C GLY A 137 -1.07 9.71 -9.33
N PHE A 138 -0.75 10.35 -8.21
CA PHE A 138 -1.46 11.52 -7.65
C PHE A 138 -1.47 12.73 -8.59
N VAL A 139 -0.32 13.11 -9.14
CA VAL A 139 -0.17 14.22 -10.11
C VAL A 139 -0.16 13.68 -11.55
N GLN A 140 -0.66 14.48 -12.49
CA GLN A 140 -0.78 14.18 -13.93
C GLN A 140 -1.90 13.16 -14.25
N ASP A 141 -2.26 13.10 -15.54
CA ASP A 141 -3.28 12.19 -16.06
C ASP A 141 -2.61 10.93 -16.65
N PRO A 142 -2.87 9.73 -16.13
CA PRO A 142 -2.36 8.50 -16.71
C PRO A 142 -3.11 8.18 -18.01
N GLU A 143 -2.39 7.70 -19.01
CA GLU A 143 -3.00 7.04 -20.17
C GLU A 143 -3.77 5.77 -19.73
N PRO A 144 -4.80 5.32 -20.46
CA PRO A 144 -5.65 4.21 -20.04
C PRO A 144 -4.88 2.92 -19.75
N GLU A 145 -3.84 2.62 -20.53
CA GLU A 145 -2.99 1.45 -20.31
C GLU A 145 -2.23 1.54 -18.98
N LEU A 146 -1.63 2.68 -18.69
CA LEU A 146 -0.91 2.91 -17.43
C LEU A 146 -1.86 2.76 -16.24
N LEU A 147 -3.09 3.28 -16.35
CA LEU A 147 -4.10 3.13 -15.31
C LEU A 147 -4.44 1.66 -15.06
N VAL A 148 -4.65 0.86 -16.12
CA VAL A 148 -4.86 -0.59 -16.03
C VAL A 148 -3.71 -1.27 -15.28
N ARG A 149 -2.46 -0.95 -15.62
CA ARG A 149 -1.28 -1.56 -14.97
C ARG A 149 -1.15 -1.17 -13.51
N TRP A 150 -1.48 0.08 -13.17
CA TRP A 150 -1.58 0.53 -11.78
C TRP A 150 -2.61 -0.29 -10.98
N TYR A 151 -3.79 -0.52 -11.54
CA TYR A 151 -4.82 -1.34 -10.89
C TYR A 151 -4.39 -2.80 -10.70
N GLN A 152 -3.72 -3.39 -11.70
CA GLN A 152 -3.21 -4.77 -11.62
C GLN A 152 -2.13 -4.90 -10.53
N ALA A 153 -1.17 -3.98 -10.48
CA ALA A 153 -0.10 -4.00 -9.48
C ALA A 153 -0.63 -3.72 -8.07
N ALA A 154 -1.41 -2.66 -7.90
CA ALA A 154 -1.86 -2.24 -6.58
C ALA A 154 -2.96 -3.12 -5.98
N ALA A 155 -3.73 -3.86 -6.80
CA ALA A 155 -4.62 -4.92 -6.31
C ALA A 155 -3.86 -5.97 -5.48
N LEU A 156 -2.55 -6.11 -5.74
CA LEU A 156 -1.63 -7.03 -5.07
C LEU A 156 -0.74 -6.35 -4.01
N GLN A 157 -1.00 -5.09 -3.65
CA GLN A 157 -0.30 -4.37 -2.59
C GLN A 157 -1.15 -4.28 -1.31
N PRO A 158 -0.55 -4.19 -0.11
CA PRO A 158 -1.29 -4.22 1.16
C PRO A 158 -2.38 -3.14 1.28
N PHE A 159 -2.06 -1.89 0.95
CA PHE A 159 -3.01 -0.77 0.89
C PHE A 159 -3.33 -0.41 -0.57
N PHE A 160 -4.63 -0.36 -0.91
CA PHE A 160 -5.10 -0.21 -2.29
C PHE A 160 -6.11 0.94 -2.40
N ARG A 161 -5.68 2.08 -2.97
CA ARG A 161 -6.45 3.33 -3.07
C ARG A 161 -6.24 4.03 -4.41
N GLY A 162 -7.32 4.34 -5.12
CA GLY A 162 -7.29 5.35 -6.19
C GLY A 162 -7.41 6.75 -5.58
N HIS A 163 -6.48 7.65 -5.92
CA HIS A 163 -6.46 9.03 -5.42
C HIS A 163 -5.82 9.94 -6.47
N ALA A 164 -6.22 11.20 -6.55
CA ALA A 164 -5.82 12.14 -7.60
C ALA A 164 -5.78 13.57 -7.10
N ALA A 165 -4.87 14.37 -7.64
CA ALA A 165 -4.79 15.80 -7.35
C ALA A 165 -5.99 16.55 -7.94
N MET A 166 -6.33 17.69 -7.34
CA MET A 166 -7.51 18.49 -7.68
C MET A 166 -7.59 18.89 -9.16
N GLU A 167 -6.44 19.15 -9.79
CA GLU A 167 -6.34 19.63 -11.18
C GLU A 167 -6.38 18.50 -12.23
N THR A 168 -6.44 17.24 -11.82
CA THR A 168 -6.43 16.09 -12.74
C THR A 168 -7.82 15.78 -13.28
N LYS A 169 -7.89 15.11 -14.43
CA LYS A 169 -9.15 14.63 -14.99
C LYS A 169 -9.77 13.57 -14.10
N ARG A 170 -11.10 13.51 -14.12
CA ARG A 170 -11.85 12.42 -13.50
C ARG A 170 -11.40 11.09 -14.11
N ARG A 171 -11.13 10.12 -13.24
CA ARG A 171 -10.55 8.83 -13.62
C ARG A 171 -11.13 7.66 -12.83
N GLU A 172 -12.39 7.77 -12.43
CA GLU A 172 -13.12 6.60 -11.97
C GLU A 172 -13.05 5.48 -13.03
N PRO A 173 -12.86 4.21 -12.63
CA PRO A 173 -12.54 3.12 -13.56
C PRO A 173 -13.50 2.94 -14.74
N TRP A 174 -14.77 3.35 -14.59
CA TRP A 174 -15.81 3.22 -15.61
C TRP A 174 -15.78 4.32 -16.68
N LEU A 175 -14.89 5.30 -16.57
CA LEU A 175 -14.80 6.43 -17.53
C LEU A 175 -13.98 6.11 -18.78
N PHE A 176 -13.25 5.00 -18.82
CA PHE A 176 -12.27 4.67 -19.87
C PHE A 176 -12.79 3.68 -20.93
N GLY A 177 -14.11 3.58 -21.08
CA GLY A 177 -14.72 2.62 -22.00
C GLY A 177 -14.77 1.19 -21.45
N GLU A 178 -15.53 0.32 -22.13
CA GLU A 178 -15.89 -1.00 -21.60
C GLU A 178 -14.68 -1.94 -21.47
N GLU A 179 -13.75 -1.91 -22.42
CA GLU A 179 -12.56 -2.77 -22.42
C GLU A 179 -11.66 -2.50 -21.20
N VAL A 180 -11.26 -1.24 -21.00
CA VAL A 180 -10.45 -0.83 -19.84
C VAL A 180 -11.18 -1.13 -18.53
N THR A 181 -12.47 -0.79 -18.48
CA THR A 181 -13.31 -1.07 -17.30
C THR A 181 -13.33 -2.56 -16.98
N ALA A 182 -13.42 -3.43 -17.98
CA ALA A 182 -13.44 -4.88 -17.80
C ALA A 182 -12.13 -5.41 -17.21
N VAL A 183 -10.99 -4.90 -17.66
CA VAL A 183 -9.68 -5.30 -17.12
C VAL A 183 -9.50 -4.81 -15.68
N ILE A 184 -9.82 -3.53 -15.39
CA ILE A 184 -9.75 -2.99 -14.02
C ILE A 184 -10.71 -3.76 -13.09
N ARG A 185 -11.93 -4.05 -13.55
CA ARG A 185 -12.91 -4.85 -12.81
C ARG A 185 -12.34 -6.23 -12.47
N SER A 186 -11.63 -6.88 -13.38
CA SER A 186 -11.00 -8.18 -13.13
C SER A 186 -9.94 -8.12 -12.02
N ALA A 187 -9.07 -7.09 -12.04
CA ALA A 187 -8.07 -6.88 -10.99
C ALA A 187 -8.71 -6.64 -9.61
N ILE A 188 -9.76 -5.81 -9.56
CA ILE A 188 -10.53 -5.57 -8.32
C ILE A 188 -11.20 -6.87 -7.85
N GLN A 189 -11.87 -7.61 -8.73
CA GLN A 189 -12.50 -8.88 -8.37
C GLN A 189 -11.49 -9.89 -7.82
N GLN A 190 -10.29 -9.96 -8.38
CA GLN A 190 -9.22 -10.81 -7.86
C GLN A 190 -8.81 -10.38 -6.44
N ARG A 191 -8.61 -9.08 -6.18
CA ARG A 191 -8.34 -8.58 -4.83
C ARG A 191 -9.45 -9.00 -3.85
N TYR A 192 -10.71 -8.87 -4.24
CA TYR A 192 -11.85 -9.29 -3.42
C TYR A 192 -11.86 -10.79 -3.12
N ARG A 193 -11.53 -11.64 -4.11
CA ARG A 193 -11.39 -13.09 -3.92
C ARG A 193 -10.27 -13.45 -2.95
N LEU A 194 -9.17 -12.68 -2.96
CA LEU A 194 -8.03 -12.86 -2.09
C LEU A 194 -8.19 -12.23 -0.70
N LEU A 195 -9.33 -11.58 -0.37
CA LEU A 195 -9.51 -10.95 0.94
C LEU A 195 -9.31 -11.91 2.13
N PRO A 196 -9.79 -13.16 2.12
CA PRO A 196 -9.50 -14.11 3.21
C PRO A 196 -8.00 -14.40 3.37
N PHE A 197 -7.28 -14.49 2.24
CA PHE A 197 -5.83 -14.67 2.23
C PHE A 197 -5.10 -13.44 2.79
N TRP A 198 -5.41 -12.24 2.29
CA TRP A 198 -4.88 -10.98 2.81
C TRP A 198 -5.13 -10.82 4.31
N TYR A 199 -6.35 -11.11 4.75
CA TYR A 199 -6.72 -11.00 6.15
C TYR A 199 -5.91 -11.96 7.04
N THR A 200 -5.66 -13.18 6.55
CA THR A 200 -4.77 -14.15 7.22
C THR A 200 -3.33 -13.64 7.31
N LEU A 201 -2.81 -13.03 6.24
CA LEU A 201 -1.46 -12.45 6.24
C LEU A 201 -1.35 -11.24 7.19
N PHE A 202 -2.35 -10.37 7.23
CA PHE A 202 -2.41 -9.28 8.20
C PHE A 202 -2.54 -9.79 9.64
N HIS A 203 -3.20 -10.92 9.86
CA HIS A 203 -3.20 -11.56 11.17
C HIS A 203 -1.81 -12.05 11.57
N ARG A 204 -1.04 -12.66 10.66
CA ARG A 204 0.37 -13.03 10.92
C ARG A 204 1.24 -11.79 11.17
N ALA A 205 1.07 -10.74 10.37
CA ALA A 205 1.77 -9.48 10.61
C ALA A 205 1.47 -8.92 12.01
N HIS A 206 0.23 -9.06 12.48
CA HIS A 206 -0.16 -8.63 13.83
C HIS A 206 0.42 -9.51 14.95
N THR A 207 0.47 -10.83 14.79
CA THR A 207 0.83 -11.77 15.87
C THR A 207 2.31 -12.11 15.94
N CYS A 208 3.03 -12.09 14.81
CA CYS A 208 4.46 -12.42 14.76
C CYS A 208 5.32 -11.43 13.95
N GLY A 209 4.75 -10.32 13.47
CA GLY A 209 5.50 -9.28 12.76
C GLY A 209 5.88 -9.62 11.32
N LEU A 210 5.37 -10.73 10.78
CA LEU A 210 5.72 -11.21 9.45
C LEU A 210 4.84 -10.53 8.38
N PRO A 211 5.40 -9.69 7.47
CA PRO A 211 4.61 -8.85 6.58
C PRO A 211 3.91 -9.65 5.47
N PRO A 212 2.77 -9.16 4.93
CA PRO A 212 2.06 -9.82 3.83
C PRO A 212 2.86 -9.90 2.54
N VAL A 213 3.60 -8.85 2.19
CA VAL A 213 4.43 -8.78 0.98
C VAL A 213 5.91 -8.78 1.36
N ARG A 214 6.73 -9.53 0.61
CA ARG A 214 8.12 -9.80 0.97
C ARG A 214 9.03 -9.79 -0.26
N PRO A 215 10.24 -9.21 -0.16
CA PRO A 215 11.26 -9.44 -1.16
C PRO A 215 11.58 -10.93 -1.28
N LEU A 216 12.02 -11.36 -2.46
CA LEU A 216 12.34 -12.77 -2.71
C LEU A 216 13.38 -13.32 -1.74
N TRP A 217 14.41 -12.54 -1.40
CA TRP A 217 15.49 -12.98 -0.51
C TRP A 217 15.05 -13.28 0.93
N VAL A 218 13.87 -12.81 1.36
CA VAL A 218 13.29 -13.20 2.66
C VAL A 218 12.82 -14.64 2.65
N GLU A 219 12.29 -15.11 1.52
CA GLU A 219 11.83 -16.50 1.34
C GLU A 219 12.96 -17.42 0.87
N PHE A 220 13.93 -16.87 0.12
CA PHE A 220 15.05 -17.60 -0.46
C PHE A 220 16.40 -17.05 0.01
N PRO A 221 16.72 -17.14 1.33
CA PRO A 221 17.89 -16.48 1.91
C PRO A 221 19.23 -17.06 1.43
N THR A 222 19.24 -18.25 0.83
CA THR A 222 20.45 -18.89 0.27
C THR A 222 20.68 -18.55 -1.20
N GLU A 223 19.70 -17.94 -1.87
CA GLU A 223 19.76 -17.63 -3.30
C GLU A 223 20.25 -16.19 -3.51
N GLU A 224 21.57 -15.99 -3.58
CA GLU A 224 22.19 -14.65 -3.70
C GLU A 224 21.66 -13.83 -4.89
N SER A 225 21.22 -14.50 -5.96
CA SER A 225 20.61 -13.86 -7.14
C SER A 225 19.34 -13.07 -6.82
N THR A 226 18.72 -13.30 -5.66
CA THR A 226 17.49 -12.63 -5.22
C THR A 226 17.73 -11.36 -4.42
N PHE A 227 18.96 -11.09 -3.98
CA PHE A 227 19.25 -10.04 -2.99
C PHE A 227 19.05 -8.63 -3.54
N THR A 228 19.23 -8.45 -4.84
CA THR A 228 19.05 -7.16 -5.54
C THR A 228 17.71 -7.07 -6.27
N VAL A 229 16.85 -8.08 -6.15
CA VAL A 229 15.57 -8.13 -6.86
C VAL A 229 14.56 -7.27 -6.12
N ASP A 230 14.15 -6.17 -6.76
CA ASP A 230 13.22 -5.19 -6.22
C ASP A 230 12.06 -4.85 -7.18
N ASP A 231 12.01 -5.51 -8.33
CA ASP A 231 10.95 -5.40 -9.33
C ASP A 231 9.84 -6.44 -9.15
N ARG A 232 10.01 -7.37 -8.19
CA ARG A 232 9.05 -8.42 -7.87
C ARG A 232 9.11 -8.86 -6.42
N TYR A 233 8.00 -9.39 -5.95
CA TYR A 233 7.82 -9.77 -4.54
C TYR A 233 6.90 -10.98 -4.41
N MET A 234 6.98 -11.60 -3.23
CA MET A 234 6.09 -12.67 -2.77
C MET A 234 4.93 -12.11 -1.95
N ILE A 235 3.79 -12.78 -2.01
CA ILE A 235 2.65 -12.54 -1.11
C ILE A 235 2.46 -13.77 -0.24
N GLY A 236 2.72 -13.63 1.07
CA GLY A 236 2.77 -14.74 2.00
C GLY A 236 4.06 -15.55 1.93
N GLU A 237 4.06 -16.72 2.58
CA GLU A 237 5.20 -17.64 2.61
C GLU A 237 5.18 -18.60 1.42
N GLU A 238 6.36 -19.07 1.02
CA GLU A 238 6.49 -20.17 0.06
C GLU A 238 5.65 -21.40 0.49
N SER A 239 5.73 -21.83 1.76
CA SER A 239 4.99 -22.99 2.26
C SER A 239 3.47 -22.78 2.23
N SER A 240 3.01 -21.55 2.44
CA SER A 240 1.59 -21.19 2.40
C SER A 240 1.08 -21.11 0.96
N SER A 241 1.95 -20.74 0.01
CA SER A 241 1.67 -20.88 -1.43
C SER A 241 1.63 -22.35 -1.89
N ARG A 242 2.25 -23.28 -1.16
CA ARG A 242 2.19 -24.73 -1.44
C ARG A 242 1.02 -25.45 -0.77
N LEU A 243 0.59 -25.01 0.42
CA LEU A 243 -0.55 -25.60 1.17
C LEU A 243 -1.89 -25.40 0.45
N HIS A 244 -2.01 -24.31 -0.30
CA HIS A 244 -3.01 -24.17 -1.35
C HIS A 244 -2.37 -24.63 -2.66
N ALA A 245 -2.30 -25.95 -2.89
CA ALA A 245 -1.70 -26.56 -4.09
C ALA A 245 -2.33 -26.14 -5.45
N GLN A 246 -3.20 -25.13 -5.44
CA GLN A 246 -3.83 -24.49 -6.59
C GLN A 246 -3.54 -22.98 -6.71
N ASP A 247 -2.87 -22.36 -5.73
CA ASP A 247 -2.54 -20.94 -5.75
C ASP A 247 -1.06 -20.76 -6.10
N PRO A 248 -0.72 -20.13 -7.25
CA PRO A 248 0.68 -19.98 -7.65
C PRO A 248 1.47 -19.13 -6.66
N LEU A 249 2.78 -19.38 -6.54
CA LEU A 249 3.73 -18.39 -6.05
C LEU A 249 3.47 -17.08 -6.79
N LEU A 250 2.87 -16.09 -6.12
CA LEU A 250 2.51 -14.85 -6.79
C LEU A 250 3.72 -13.93 -6.80
N THR A 251 4.57 -14.14 -7.81
CA THR A 251 5.63 -13.20 -8.18
C THR A 251 5.01 -12.09 -9.02
N VAL A 252 5.08 -10.84 -8.56
CA VAL A 252 4.46 -9.68 -9.23
C VAL A 252 5.52 -8.84 -9.94
N CYS A 253 5.53 -8.78 -11.28
CA CYS A 253 6.47 -7.94 -12.05
C CYS A 253 5.70 -6.79 -12.77
N PRO A 254 6.08 -5.50 -12.64
CA PRO A 254 5.32 -4.40 -13.26
C PRO A 254 6.00 -3.71 -14.46
N ALA A 255 7.26 -4.02 -14.80
CA ALA A 255 7.99 -3.33 -15.87
C ALA A 255 7.86 -4.01 -17.25
N ALA A 256 8.16 -3.27 -18.32
CA ALA A 256 7.85 -3.52 -19.74
C ALA A 256 8.36 -4.83 -20.37
N ASP A 257 9.13 -5.66 -19.65
CA ASP A 257 9.59 -6.97 -20.11
C ASP A 257 8.76 -8.10 -19.48
N TRP A 258 7.49 -8.16 -19.89
CA TRP A 258 6.57 -9.26 -19.58
C TRP A 258 6.88 -10.48 -20.48
N GLN A 259 8.04 -11.10 -20.28
CA GLN A 259 8.39 -12.43 -20.84
C GLN A 259 8.69 -13.43 -19.69
N PRO A 260 8.46 -14.75 -19.88
CA PRO A 260 8.52 -15.72 -18.79
C PRO A 260 9.95 -15.95 -18.33
N ALA A 261 10.21 -15.79 -17.03
CA ALA A 261 11.41 -16.33 -16.42
C ALA A 261 11.14 -17.74 -15.90
N CYS A 262 11.97 -18.69 -16.35
CA CYS A 262 12.24 -20.00 -15.76
C CYS A 262 11.26 -21.14 -16.12
N GLY A 263 11.78 -22.11 -16.90
CA GLY A 263 11.11 -23.32 -17.37
C GLY A 263 10.75 -24.35 -16.30
N VAL A 264 9.87 -23.98 -15.36
CA VAL A 264 9.19 -24.92 -14.45
C VAL A 264 7.74 -25.10 -14.96
N PRO A 265 7.24 -26.33 -15.19
CA PRO A 265 5.94 -26.54 -15.82
C PRO A 265 4.77 -26.10 -14.91
N CYS A 266 3.94 -25.16 -15.36
CA CYS A 266 2.66 -24.85 -14.71
C CYS A 266 1.62 -25.94 -15.02
N LEU A 267 1.12 -26.61 -13.97
CA LEU A 267 -0.04 -27.49 -14.02
C LEU A 267 -1.29 -26.69 -14.43
N ARG A 268 -2.07 -27.21 -15.38
CA ARG A 268 -3.33 -26.62 -15.85
C ARG A 268 -4.48 -26.91 -14.86
N PRO A 269 -5.29 -25.91 -14.49
CA PRO A 269 -6.69 -26.14 -14.14
C PRO A 269 -7.63 -25.42 -15.11
N SER A 270 -8.72 -26.10 -15.41
CA SER A 270 -9.89 -25.60 -16.13
C SER A 270 -10.56 -24.44 -15.39
N VAL A 271 -11.04 -23.45 -16.16
CA VAL A 271 -11.97 -22.35 -15.78
C VAL A 271 -11.34 -21.03 -15.28
N GLY A 272 -10.96 -20.18 -16.25
CA GLY A 272 -11.28 -18.75 -16.30
C GLY A 272 -11.00 -17.83 -15.10
N VAL A 273 -9.74 -17.43 -14.90
CA VAL A 273 -9.23 -16.04 -14.72
C VAL A 273 -7.71 -16.13 -14.92
N ARG A 274 -7.13 -15.45 -15.94
CA ARG A 274 -5.67 -15.43 -16.15
C ARG A 274 -5.06 -14.24 -15.42
N VAL A 275 -4.33 -14.53 -14.34
CA VAL A 275 -3.27 -13.65 -13.84
C VAL A 275 -1.99 -14.29 -14.37
N GLY A 276 -1.58 -13.85 -15.54
CA GLY A 276 -0.47 -14.49 -16.25
C GLY A 276 0.86 -13.85 -15.88
N VAL A 277 1.73 -14.62 -15.23
CA VAL A 277 3.11 -14.71 -15.71
C VAL A 277 2.99 -15.34 -17.11
N TRP A 278 3.32 -14.60 -18.17
CA TRP A 278 3.10 -15.07 -19.54
C TRP A 278 4.35 -15.70 -20.13
N ALA A 279 4.14 -16.80 -20.87
CA ALA A 279 5.12 -17.48 -21.71
C ALA A 279 4.68 -17.54 -23.17
N ASP A 280 5.64 -17.32 -24.10
CA ASP A 280 5.45 -17.41 -25.55
C ASP A 280 5.73 -18.82 -26.10
N ASN A 281 4.95 -19.24 -27.10
CA ASN A 281 5.38 -20.04 -28.25
C ASN A 281 4.24 -20.16 -29.29
N PRO A 282 4.49 -20.41 -30.60
CA PRO A 282 5.76 -20.63 -31.28
C PRO A 282 6.01 -19.66 -32.46
N VAL A 283 7.28 -19.40 -32.78
CA VAL A 283 7.68 -18.95 -34.11
C VAL A 283 7.52 -20.12 -35.08
N THR A 284 6.67 -19.94 -36.08
CA THR A 284 6.57 -20.82 -37.26
C THR A 284 7.89 -20.84 -38.04
N PRO A 285 8.22 -21.98 -38.68
CA PRO A 285 9.51 -22.18 -39.32
C PRO A 285 9.62 -21.33 -40.59
N LYS A 286 10.63 -20.46 -40.67
CA LYS A 286 11.11 -19.99 -41.97
C LYS A 286 12.15 -20.99 -42.46
N GLY A 287 11.74 -21.76 -43.47
CA GLY A 287 12.66 -22.54 -44.29
C GLY A 287 13.43 -21.67 -45.28
N ILE A 288 14.42 -22.35 -45.87
CA ILE A 288 15.50 -21.94 -46.79
C ILE A 288 16.70 -21.31 -46.08
#